data_AF-A0AAN9YWL6-F1
#
_entry.id   AF-A0AAN9YWL6-F1
#
_cell.length_a   1.000
_cell.length_b   1.000
_cell.length_c   1.000
_cell.angle_alpha   90.00
_cell.angle_beta   90.00
_cell.angle_gamma   90.00
#
_symmetry.space_group_name_H-M   'P 1'
#
loop_
_entity.id
_entity.type
_entity.pdbx_description
1 polymer ?
#
loop_
_entity_poly.entity_id
_entity_poly.type
_entity_poly.pdbx_seq_one_letter_code
_entity_poly.pdbx_strand_id
1 'polypeptide(L)'
;MLVYNGKVSLCCFLSSQLILLLLIPRIDFISVCLINHFWWLFPLYYLLENAVLPAFLNGAAYQVAIRALFLGFAFCCGIFIAFYLQPSWQVFGYYMCFLSFFHYSEFLMIAITNPRTLSLDSFVLNHSREYAIAAISSWVEFFIEWYFFPGLKQSYEITYVGIILCIAGEGLRKLAMLTAKSNFTHIIQSVQEEGHQLVTHGVYSYCRHPSYVGWFYWSIGTQLILVNPICITGYILASWQFFRDRILIEEVTLLNFFGEDYYQYQKKVPTGLPYIQGYKIEP
;
A
#
# COMPACT_ATOMS: atom_id res chain seq x y z
N MET A 1 1.79 -12.73 19.44
CA MET A 1 0.55 -13.41 19.02
C MET A 1 -0.35 -12.36 18.37
N LEU A 2 -0.91 -12.62 17.19
CA LEU A 2 -1.76 -11.65 16.47
C LEU A 2 -3.04 -11.36 17.26
N VAL A 3 -3.43 -10.08 17.37
CA VAL A 3 -4.66 -9.67 18.05
C VAL A 3 -5.92 -10.13 17.29
N TYR A 4 -7.07 -10.18 17.97
CA TYR A 4 -8.31 -10.70 17.41
C TYR A 4 -8.67 -10.06 16.06
N ASN A 5 -8.69 -8.72 15.97
CA ASN A 5 -8.97 -8.01 14.73
C ASN A 5 -7.93 -8.30 13.63
N GLY A 6 -6.66 -8.52 14.00
CA GLY A 6 -5.64 -8.97 13.06
C GLY A 6 -5.96 -10.35 12.49
N LYS A 7 -6.36 -11.30 13.34
CA LYS A 7 -6.78 -12.65 12.91
C LYS A 7 -8.00 -12.59 11.99
N VAL A 8 -9.01 -11.81 12.34
CA VAL A 8 -10.20 -11.59 11.51
C VAL A 8 -9.80 -11.04 10.14
N SER A 9 -8.96 -10.00 10.09
CA SER A 9 -8.50 -9.44 8.82
C SER A 9 -7.76 -10.46 7.95
N LEU A 10 -6.91 -11.30 8.56
CA LEU A 10 -6.14 -12.31 7.85
C LEU A 10 -7.03 -13.41 7.28
N CYS A 11 -7.97 -13.91 8.07
CA CYS A 11 -8.92 -14.92 7.59
C CYS A 11 -9.77 -14.41 6.43
N CYS A 12 -10.31 -13.19 6.52
CA CYS A 12 -11.14 -12.61 5.45
C CYS A 12 -10.35 -12.28 4.19
N PHE A 13 -9.13 -11.74 4.30
CA PHE A 13 -8.30 -11.46 3.13
C PHE A 13 -7.93 -12.76 2.39
N LEU A 14 -7.60 -13.83 3.13
CA LEU A 14 -7.25 -15.12 2.54
C LEU A 14 -8.46 -15.89 1.99
N SER A 15 -9.63 -15.81 2.63
CA SER A 15 -10.85 -16.48 2.14
C SER A 15 -11.23 -15.99 0.74
N SER A 16 -11.09 -14.68 0.49
CA SER A 16 -11.33 -14.08 -0.83
C SER A 16 -10.52 -14.70 -1.97
N GLN A 17 -9.38 -15.36 -1.66
CA GLN A 17 -8.52 -15.99 -2.66
C GLN A 17 -8.91 -17.44 -2.98
N LEU A 18 -9.77 -18.08 -2.16
CA LEU A 18 -10.17 -19.48 -2.37
C LEU A 18 -10.91 -19.70 -3.69
N ILE A 19 -11.58 -18.67 -4.22
CA ILE A 19 -12.21 -18.73 -5.54
C ILE A 19 -11.20 -19.03 -6.67
N LEU A 20 -9.94 -18.58 -6.54
CA LEU A 20 -8.91 -18.90 -7.53
C LEU A 20 -8.62 -20.39 -7.57
N LEU A 21 -8.63 -21.10 -6.44
CA LEU A 21 -8.44 -22.55 -6.41
C LEU A 21 -9.56 -23.32 -7.11
N LEU A 22 -10.77 -22.76 -7.12
CA LEU A 22 -11.92 -23.36 -7.81
C LEU A 22 -11.90 -23.12 -9.32
N LEU A 23 -11.30 -22.01 -9.76
CA LEU A 23 -11.31 -21.58 -11.15
C LEU A 23 -10.05 -21.97 -11.92
N ILE A 24 -8.85 -21.81 -11.34
CA ILE A 24 -7.55 -22.03 -12.01
C ILE A 24 -7.42 -23.43 -12.62
N PRO A 25 -7.76 -24.55 -11.93
CA PRO A 25 -7.67 -25.89 -12.50
C PRO A 25 -8.57 -26.12 -13.73
N ARG A 26 -9.52 -25.21 -13.99
CA ARG A 26 -10.44 -25.28 -15.14
C ARG A 26 -9.99 -24.39 -16.32
N ILE A 27 -8.92 -23.60 -16.14
CA ILE A 27 -8.44 -22.66 -17.16
C ILE A 27 -7.45 -23.32 -18.13
N ASP A 28 -6.68 -24.32 -17.69
CA ASP A 28 -5.69 -25.02 -18.54
C ASP A 28 -6.30 -25.82 -19.72
N PHE A 29 -7.63 -25.88 -19.82
CA PHE A 29 -8.30 -26.64 -20.88
C PHE A 29 -9.27 -25.82 -21.74
N ILE A 30 -9.49 -24.52 -21.49
CA ILE A 30 -10.61 -23.84 -22.15
C ILE A 30 -10.31 -22.39 -22.55
N SER A 31 -10.51 -22.16 -23.86
CA SER A 31 -10.47 -20.89 -24.59
C SER A 31 -11.03 -19.66 -23.84
N VAL A 32 -10.58 -18.46 -24.27
CA VAL A 32 -11.11 -17.12 -23.90
C VAL A 32 -12.65 -17.06 -23.78
N CYS A 33 -13.36 -17.92 -24.54
CA CYS A 33 -14.82 -18.05 -24.48
C CYS A 33 -15.35 -18.43 -23.10
N LEU A 34 -14.61 -19.22 -22.31
CA LEU A 34 -15.06 -19.66 -20.98
C LEU A 34 -14.88 -18.59 -19.90
N ILE A 35 -13.84 -17.75 -20.01
CA ILE A 35 -13.64 -16.59 -19.13
C ILE A 35 -14.88 -15.68 -19.20
N ASN A 36 -15.41 -15.45 -20.40
CA ASN A 36 -16.64 -14.69 -20.62
C ASN A 36 -17.89 -15.34 -20.00
N HIS A 37 -17.86 -16.64 -19.73
CA HIS A 37 -18.97 -17.36 -19.09
C HIS A 37 -18.85 -17.46 -17.57
N PHE A 38 -17.69 -17.18 -16.96
CA PHE A 38 -17.46 -17.42 -15.54
C PHE A 38 -16.98 -16.20 -14.74
N TRP A 39 -16.71 -15.06 -15.38
CA TRP A 39 -16.30 -13.84 -14.67
C TRP A 39 -17.30 -13.37 -13.60
N TRP A 40 -18.59 -13.67 -13.74
CA TRP A 40 -19.64 -13.35 -12.75
C TRP A 40 -19.51 -14.14 -11.44
N LEU A 41 -18.72 -15.22 -11.42
CA LEU A 41 -18.47 -15.98 -10.18
C LEU A 41 -17.67 -15.17 -9.16
N PHE A 42 -16.79 -14.26 -9.61
CA PHE A 42 -16.03 -13.36 -8.73
C PHE A 42 -16.96 -12.45 -7.90
N PRO A 43 -17.81 -11.60 -8.50
CA PRO A 43 -18.72 -10.77 -7.73
C PRO A 43 -19.75 -11.58 -6.95
N LEU A 44 -20.22 -12.73 -7.48
CA LEU A 44 -21.14 -13.59 -6.72
C LEU A 44 -20.47 -14.12 -5.44
N TYR A 45 -19.24 -14.61 -5.52
CA TYR A 45 -18.50 -15.12 -4.36
C TYR A 45 -18.29 -14.03 -3.32
N TYR A 46 -17.88 -12.83 -3.75
CA TYR A 46 -17.75 -11.67 -2.87
C TYR A 46 -19.07 -11.31 -2.17
N LEU A 47 -20.19 -11.33 -2.90
CA LEU A 47 -21.52 -11.06 -2.33
C LEU A 47 -21.93 -12.13 -1.31
N LEU A 48 -21.65 -13.40 -1.60
CA LEU A 48 -21.92 -14.51 -0.68
C LEU A 48 -21.09 -14.39 0.60
N GLU A 49 -19.79 -14.11 0.49
CA GLU A 49 -18.94 -13.88 1.67
C GLU A 49 -19.47 -12.72 2.52
N ASN A 50 -19.81 -11.57 1.91
CA ASN A 50 -20.39 -10.44 2.62
C ASN A 50 -21.74 -10.76 3.28
N ALA A 51 -22.60 -11.58 2.63
CA ALA A 51 -23.89 -11.96 3.19
C ALA A 51 -23.75 -12.84 4.45
N VAL A 52 -22.67 -13.61 4.54
CA VAL A 52 -22.41 -14.54 5.66
C VAL A 52 -21.76 -13.83 6.85
N LEU A 53 -20.95 -12.78 6.63
CA LEU A 53 -20.20 -12.08 7.69
C LEU A 53 -21.06 -11.59 8.89
N PRO A 54 -22.24 -10.98 8.72
CA PRO A 54 -23.06 -10.49 9.84
C PRO A 54 -23.56 -11.58 10.78
N ALA A 55 -23.60 -12.85 10.34
CA ALA A 55 -24.01 -13.97 11.18
C ALA A 55 -22.94 -14.34 12.23
N PHE A 56 -21.67 -13.98 11.99
CA PHE A 56 -20.53 -14.37 12.82
C PHE A 56 -19.81 -13.19 13.48
N LEU A 57 -19.89 -11.99 12.89
CA LEU A 57 -19.14 -10.81 13.33
C LEU A 57 -20.06 -9.61 13.49
N ASN A 58 -19.75 -8.77 14.48
CA ASN A 58 -20.44 -7.50 14.74
C ASN A 58 -19.44 -6.39 15.07
N GLY A 59 -19.94 -5.15 15.15
CA GLY A 59 -19.18 -3.97 15.59
C GLY A 59 -17.87 -3.77 14.83
N ALA A 60 -16.78 -3.54 15.56
CA ALA A 60 -15.45 -3.27 14.98
C ALA A 60 -14.90 -4.46 14.19
N ALA A 61 -15.12 -5.70 14.64
CA ALA A 61 -14.63 -6.89 13.96
C ALA A 61 -15.28 -7.07 12.58
N TYR A 62 -16.59 -6.80 12.48
CA TYR A 62 -17.31 -6.79 11.20
C TYR A 62 -16.74 -5.71 10.25
N GLN A 63 -16.47 -4.51 10.75
CA GLN A 63 -15.90 -3.42 9.95
C GLN A 63 -14.49 -3.74 9.43
N VAL A 64 -13.68 -4.45 10.21
CA VAL A 64 -12.37 -4.96 9.78
C VAL A 64 -12.55 -6.04 8.70
N ALA A 65 -13.48 -6.98 8.92
CA ALA A 65 -13.73 -8.08 8.00
C ALA A 65 -14.14 -7.59 6.60
N ILE A 66 -15.11 -6.68 6.48
CA ILE A 66 -15.58 -6.20 5.17
C ILE A 66 -14.48 -5.48 4.37
N ARG A 67 -13.56 -4.76 5.03
CA ARG A 67 -12.44 -4.06 4.38
C ARG A 67 -11.36 -5.04 3.94
N ALA A 68 -11.00 -5.99 4.81
CA ALA A 68 -10.05 -7.03 4.47
C ALA A 68 -10.56 -7.93 3.34
N LEU A 69 -11.85 -8.25 3.35
CA LEU A 69 -12.53 -9.00 2.30
C LEU A 69 -12.56 -8.22 0.97
N PHE A 70 -12.88 -6.92 1.01
CA PHE A 70 -12.83 -6.06 -0.18
C PHE A 70 -11.42 -6.03 -0.79
N LEU A 71 -10.39 -5.88 0.03
CA LEU A 71 -9.00 -5.89 -0.44
C LEU A 71 -8.56 -7.26 -0.95
N GLY A 72 -8.98 -8.35 -0.30
CA GLY A 72 -8.74 -9.71 -0.76
C GLY A 72 -9.39 -9.97 -2.12
N PHE A 73 -10.65 -9.52 -2.29
CA PHE A 73 -11.37 -9.59 -3.55
C PHE A 73 -10.69 -8.79 -4.66
N ALA A 74 -10.31 -7.53 -4.39
CA ALA A 74 -9.61 -6.70 -5.36
C ALA A 74 -8.24 -7.30 -5.75
N PHE A 75 -7.50 -7.86 -4.79
CA PHE A 75 -6.26 -8.58 -5.04
C PHE A 75 -6.48 -9.81 -5.93
N CYS A 76 -7.53 -10.58 -5.65
CA CYS A 76 -7.95 -11.77 -6.39
C CYS A 76 -8.34 -11.43 -7.83
N CYS A 77 -9.14 -10.39 -8.05
CA CYS A 77 -9.43 -9.85 -9.38
C CYS A 77 -8.16 -9.38 -10.09
N GLY A 78 -7.22 -8.75 -9.37
CA GLY A 78 -5.93 -8.33 -9.89
C GLY A 78 -5.12 -9.51 -10.44
N ILE A 79 -5.02 -10.62 -9.69
CA ILE A 79 -4.36 -11.86 -10.15
C ILE A 79 -5.05 -12.36 -11.41
N PHE A 80 -6.38 -12.43 -11.39
CA PHE A 80 -7.13 -12.92 -12.54
C PHE A 80 -6.84 -12.11 -13.81
N ILE A 81 -6.89 -10.78 -13.70
CA ILE A 81 -6.60 -9.85 -14.80
C ILE A 81 -5.14 -10.00 -15.26
N ALA A 82 -4.19 -10.07 -14.33
CA ALA A 82 -2.76 -10.12 -14.60
C ALA A 82 -2.32 -11.36 -15.38
N PHE A 83 -2.94 -12.51 -15.12
CA PHE A 83 -2.51 -13.79 -15.70
C PHE A 83 -3.41 -14.33 -16.79
N TYR A 84 -4.69 -13.93 -16.84
CA TYR A 84 -5.68 -14.57 -17.72
C TYR A 84 -6.35 -13.64 -18.74
N LEU A 85 -6.21 -12.32 -18.60
CA LEU A 85 -6.68 -11.38 -19.63
C LEU A 85 -5.59 -11.03 -20.64
N GLN A 86 -6.03 -10.40 -21.73
CA GLN A 86 -5.17 -9.97 -22.84
C GLN A 86 -4.04 -9.04 -22.36
N PRO A 87 -2.86 -9.04 -23.03
CA PRO A 87 -1.67 -8.27 -22.68
C PRO A 87 -1.90 -6.84 -22.17
N SER A 88 -2.73 -6.06 -22.87
CA SER A 88 -2.99 -4.65 -22.52
C SER A 88 -3.74 -4.45 -21.20
N TRP A 89 -4.37 -5.48 -20.65
CA TRP A 89 -5.06 -5.44 -19.34
C TRP A 89 -4.18 -5.92 -18.18
N GLN A 90 -3.15 -6.73 -18.46
CA GLN A 90 -2.36 -7.41 -17.42
C GLN A 90 -1.72 -6.41 -16.45
N VAL A 91 -1.26 -5.25 -16.98
CA VAL A 91 -0.69 -4.16 -16.19
C VAL A 91 -1.64 -3.60 -15.14
N PHE A 92 -2.94 -3.52 -15.44
CA PHE A 92 -3.96 -3.09 -14.47
C PHE A 92 -4.17 -4.14 -13.39
N GLY A 93 -4.07 -5.42 -13.75
CA GLY A 93 -4.08 -6.53 -12.80
C GLY A 93 -2.94 -6.46 -11.79
N TYR A 94 -1.70 -6.24 -12.27
CA TYR A 94 -0.55 -6.03 -11.39
C TYR A 94 -0.77 -4.83 -10.46
N TYR A 95 -1.23 -3.70 -11.00
CA TYR A 95 -1.56 -2.51 -10.21
C TYR A 95 -2.58 -2.81 -9.10
N MET A 96 -3.67 -3.51 -9.42
CA MET A 96 -4.69 -3.91 -8.44
C MET A 96 -4.12 -4.79 -7.34
N CYS A 97 -3.24 -5.75 -7.68
CA CYS A 97 -2.55 -6.57 -6.68
C CYS A 97 -1.70 -5.71 -5.74
N PHE A 98 -0.85 -4.85 -6.27
CA PHE A 98 0.04 -4.01 -5.44
C PHE A 98 -0.74 -3.02 -4.57
N LEU A 99 -1.78 -2.38 -5.11
CA LEU A 99 -2.61 -1.44 -4.37
C LEU A 99 -3.38 -2.14 -3.24
N SER A 100 -4.01 -3.26 -3.55
CA SER A 100 -4.81 -4.00 -2.55
C SER A 100 -3.93 -4.59 -1.45
N PHE A 101 -2.76 -5.14 -1.83
CA PHE A 101 -1.81 -5.68 -0.88
C PHE A 101 -1.24 -4.59 0.02
N PHE A 102 -0.84 -3.43 -0.53
CA PHE A 102 -0.32 -2.31 0.26
C PHE A 102 -1.27 -1.91 1.39
N HIS A 103 -2.54 -1.69 1.08
CA HIS A 103 -3.53 -1.28 2.09
C HIS A 103 -3.80 -2.37 3.13
N TYR A 104 -3.86 -3.63 2.71
CA TYR A 104 -4.08 -4.74 3.63
C TYR A 104 -2.88 -4.96 4.55
N SER A 105 -1.68 -4.95 3.98
CA SER A 105 -0.43 -5.17 4.71
C SER A 105 -0.15 -4.04 5.70
N GLU A 106 -0.55 -2.78 5.43
CA GLU A 106 -0.49 -1.69 6.42
C GLU A 106 -1.27 -2.04 7.70
N PHE A 107 -2.53 -2.47 7.55
CA PHE A 107 -3.36 -2.85 8.68
C PHE A 107 -2.76 -4.04 9.43
N LEU A 108 -2.37 -5.09 8.69
CA LEU A 108 -1.79 -6.29 9.27
C LEU A 108 -0.50 -5.98 10.03
N MET A 109 0.34 -5.09 9.49
CA MET A 109 1.58 -4.69 10.13
C MET A 109 1.33 -3.98 11.46
N ILE A 110 0.39 -3.03 11.54
CA ILE A 110 0.03 -2.41 12.82
C ILE A 110 -0.54 -3.45 13.80
N ALA A 111 -1.34 -4.39 13.32
CA ALA A 111 -1.88 -5.47 14.15
C ALA A 111 -0.79 -6.40 14.71
N ILE A 112 0.38 -6.45 14.07
CA ILE A 112 1.56 -7.21 14.53
C ILE A 112 2.44 -6.35 15.44
N THR A 113 2.72 -5.11 15.06
CA THR A 113 3.80 -4.30 15.65
C THR A 113 3.34 -3.30 16.69
N ASN A 114 2.14 -2.73 16.54
CA ASN A 114 1.58 -1.74 17.45
C ASN A 114 0.05 -1.88 17.63
N PRO A 115 -0.43 -3.00 18.21
CA PRO A 115 -1.88 -3.27 18.28
C PRO A 115 -2.68 -2.28 19.11
N ARG A 116 -2.01 -1.49 19.96
CA ARG A 116 -2.62 -0.44 20.79
C ARG A 116 -3.24 0.69 19.96
N THR A 117 -2.66 0.96 18.78
CA THR A 117 -3.09 2.02 17.87
C THR A 117 -3.92 1.49 16.69
N LEU A 118 -4.19 0.17 16.66
CA LEU A 118 -4.88 -0.47 15.56
C LEU A 118 -6.31 0.06 15.44
N SER A 119 -6.64 0.65 14.29
CA SER A 119 -7.96 1.17 13.98
C SER A 119 -8.35 0.85 12.53
N LEU A 120 -9.57 1.23 12.13
CA LEU A 120 -10.00 1.11 10.73
C LEU A 120 -9.16 1.98 9.79
N ASP A 121 -8.59 3.08 10.29
CA ASP A 121 -7.72 3.97 9.52
C ASP A 121 -6.35 3.34 9.25
N SER A 122 -5.97 2.29 9.99
CA SER A 122 -4.72 1.54 9.74
C SER A 122 -4.71 0.81 8.40
N PHE A 123 -5.86 0.64 7.73
CA PHE A 123 -5.91 0.19 6.32
C PHE A 123 -5.45 1.28 5.35
N VAL A 124 -5.44 2.54 5.76
CA VAL A 124 -4.99 3.69 4.97
C VAL A 124 -5.82 3.88 3.69
N LEU A 125 -7.08 3.41 3.67
CA LEU A 125 -7.95 3.48 2.48
C LEU A 125 -8.43 4.92 2.18
N ASN A 126 -8.74 5.68 3.23
CA ASN A 126 -9.23 7.04 3.13
C ASN A 126 -8.15 8.00 3.61
N HIS A 127 -7.11 8.18 2.79
CA HIS A 127 -5.95 8.96 3.18
C HIS A 127 -6.21 10.47 3.17
N SER A 128 -6.75 10.98 2.06
CA SER A 128 -7.10 12.39 1.86
C SER A 128 -7.87 12.58 0.56
N ARG A 129 -8.39 13.79 0.31
CA ARG A 129 -9.03 14.12 -0.97
C ARG A 129 -8.02 14.08 -2.13
N GLU A 130 -6.80 14.53 -1.88
CA GLU A 130 -5.70 14.55 -2.85
C GLU A 130 -5.32 13.14 -3.28
N TYR A 131 -5.29 12.18 -2.34
CA TYR A 131 -5.09 10.77 -2.65
C TYR A 131 -6.19 10.23 -3.58
N ALA A 132 -7.46 10.51 -3.29
CA ALA A 132 -8.57 10.08 -4.13
C ALA A 132 -8.49 10.69 -5.54
N ILE A 133 -8.15 11.98 -5.64
CA ILE A 133 -7.96 12.66 -6.92
C ILE A 133 -6.81 12.03 -7.71
N ALA A 134 -5.68 11.74 -7.07
CA ALA A 134 -4.54 11.09 -7.71
C ALA A 134 -4.91 9.70 -8.25
N ALA A 135 -5.56 8.88 -7.42
CA ALA A 135 -6.00 7.53 -7.81
C ALA A 135 -6.99 7.59 -8.99
N ILE A 136 -8.03 8.42 -8.92
CA ILE A 136 -9.00 8.57 -10.01
C ILE A 136 -8.32 9.09 -11.28
N SER A 137 -7.41 10.05 -11.17
CA SER A 137 -6.65 10.56 -12.31
C SER A 137 -5.82 9.46 -12.97
N SER A 138 -5.18 8.59 -12.18
CA SER A 138 -4.42 7.45 -12.71
C SER A 138 -5.29 6.44 -13.46
N TRP A 139 -6.51 6.21 -13.00
CA TRP A 139 -7.46 5.31 -13.66
C TRP A 139 -8.00 5.94 -14.94
N VAL A 140 -8.35 7.23 -14.91
CA VAL A 140 -8.82 7.97 -16.08
C VAL A 140 -7.74 8.00 -17.17
N GLU A 141 -6.50 8.35 -16.84
CA GLU A 141 -5.37 8.30 -17.77
C GLU A 141 -5.19 6.88 -18.33
N PHE A 142 -5.16 5.87 -17.46
CA PHE A 142 -5.00 4.49 -17.89
C PHE A 142 -6.07 4.07 -18.89
N PHE A 143 -7.35 4.30 -18.62
CA PHE A 143 -8.44 3.86 -19.49
C PHE A 143 -8.53 4.66 -20.79
N ILE A 144 -8.23 5.97 -20.77
CA ILE A 144 -8.13 6.78 -21.99
C ILE A 144 -7.00 6.25 -22.88
N GLU A 145 -5.80 6.08 -22.32
CA GLU A 145 -4.65 5.60 -23.08
C GLU A 145 -4.80 4.15 -23.51
N TRP A 146 -5.42 3.30 -22.69
CA TRP A 146 -5.74 1.93 -23.08
C TRP A 146 -6.72 1.88 -24.27
N TYR A 147 -7.71 2.78 -24.31
CA TYR A 147 -8.69 2.83 -25.41
C TYR A 147 -8.07 3.32 -26.72
N PHE A 148 -7.29 4.41 -26.69
CA PHE A 148 -6.71 5.01 -27.90
C PHE A 148 -5.35 4.41 -28.30
N PHE A 149 -4.56 3.97 -27.33
CA PHE A 149 -3.16 3.54 -27.49
C PHE A 149 -2.84 2.25 -26.70
N PRO A 150 -3.57 1.13 -26.93
CA PRO A 150 -3.40 -0.11 -26.15
C PRO A 150 -2.00 -0.73 -26.25
N GLY A 151 -1.21 -0.37 -27.27
CA GLY A 151 0.20 -0.77 -27.41
C GLY A 151 1.11 -0.15 -26.35
N LEU A 152 0.80 1.05 -25.85
CA LEU A 152 1.55 1.70 -24.77
C LEU A 152 1.52 0.86 -23.48
N LYS A 153 0.38 0.23 -23.21
CA LYS A 153 0.18 -0.61 -22.01
C LYS A 153 0.85 -1.98 -22.09
N GLN A 154 1.62 -2.23 -23.15
CA GLN A 154 2.41 -3.44 -23.37
C GLN A 154 3.93 -3.18 -23.27
N SER A 155 4.34 -2.01 -22.78
CA SER A 155 5.75 -1.71 -22.47
C SER A 155 6.19 -2.41 -21.19
N TYR A 156 6.40 -3.72 -21.29
CA TYR A 156 6.70 -4.60 -20.15
C TYR A 156 7.97 -4.21 -19.41
N GLU A 157 8.98 -3.63 -20.07
CA GLU A 157 10.21 -3.19 -19.41
C GLU A 157 9.91 -2.12 -18.35
N ILE A 158 9.06 -1.15 -18.69
CA ILE A 158 8.63 -0.08 -17.78
C ILE A 158 7.81 -0.68 -16.64
N THR A 159 6.89 -1.58 -16.96
CA THR A 159 6.08 -2.29 -15.96
C THR A 159 6.96 -3.07 -14.98
N TYR A 160 7.98 -3.80 -15.43
CA TYR A 160 8.87 -4.55 -14.56
C TYR A 160 9.70 -3.66 -13.64
N VAL A 161 10.16 -2.51 -14.12
CA VAL A 161 10.79 -1.50 -13.25
C VAL A 161 9.80 -1.03 -12.18
N GLY A 162 8.54 -0.77 -12.56
CA GLY A 162 7.47 -0.43 -11.62
C GLY A 162 7.21 -1.51 -10.58
N ILE A 163 7.17 -2.79 -10.97
CA ILE A 163 7.02 -3.94 -10.08
C ILE A 163 8.17 -4.00 -9.08
N ILE A 164 9.43 -3.88 -9.55
CA ILE A 164 10.61 -3.89 -8.68
C ILE A 164 10.54 -2.74 -7.67
N LEU A 165 10.19 -1.53 -8.11
CA LEU A 165 10.03 -0.38 -7.23
C LEU A 165 8.90 -0.57 -6.21
N CYS A 166 7.76 -1.13 -6.60
CA CYS A 166 6.69 -1.46 -5.68
C CYS A 166 7.11 -2.50 -4.64
N ILE A 167 7.78 -3.59 -5.05
CA ILE A 167 8.28 -4.62 -4.12
C ILE A 167 9.30 -4.03 -3.14
N ALA A 168 10.28 -3.27 -3.65
CA ALA A 168 11.32 -2.66 -2.84
C ALA A 168 10.73 -1.61 -1.87
N GLY A 169 9.84 -0.75 -2.36
CA GLY A 169 9.18 0.29 -1.56
C GLY A 169 8.27 -0.29 -0.48
N GLU A 170 7.46 -1.30 -0.83
CA GLU A 170 6.65 -2.06 0.12
C GLU A 170 7.52 -2.74 1.17
N GLY A 171 8.56 -3.46 0.75
CA GLY A 171 9.51 -4.11 1.65
C GLY A 171 10.15 -3.13 2.63
N LEU A 172 10.70 -2.01 2.14
CA LEU A 172 11.34 -1.00 2.97
C LEU A 172 10.35 -0.39 3.98
N ARG A 173 9.13 -0.11 3.55
CA ARG A 173 8.08 0.43 4.42
C ARG A 173 7.73 -0.55 5.55
N LYS A 174 7.52 -1.82 5.22
CA LYS A 174 7.16 -2.86 6.20
C LYS A 174 8.32 -3.15 7.15
N LEU A 175 9.57 -3.12 6.66
CA LEU A 175 10.77 -3.21 7.49
C LEU A 175 10.89 -2.01 8.45
N ALA A 176 10.54 -0.79 8.01
CA ALA A 176 10.51 0.38 8.88
C ALA A 176 9.49 0.23 10.01
N MET A 177 8.29 -0.27 9.70
CA MET A 177 7.24 -0.55 10.70
C MET A 177 7.68 -1.64 11.69
N LEU A 178 8.31 -2.72 11.20
CA LEU A 178 8.87 -3.80 12.03
C LEU A 178 10.01 -3.33 12.94
N THR A 179 10.87 -2.44 12.43
CA THR A 179 12.02 -1.93 13.17
C THR A 179 11.57 -0.95 14.25
N ALA A 180 10.66 -0.02 13.93
CA ALA A 180 10.16 0.97 14.88
C ALA A 180 9.15 0.42 15.89
N LYS A 181 8.42 -0.65 15.54
CA LYS A 181 7.42 -1.30 16.38
C LYS A 181 6.38 -0.31 16.92
N SER A 182 6.26 -0.20 18.24
CA SER A 182 5.35 0.71 18.92
C SER A 182 5.69 2.20 18.75
N ASN A 183 6.89 2.52 18.26
CA ASN A 183 7.29 3.89 17.94
C ASN A 183 6.80 4.33 16.54
N PHE A 184 6.25 3.41 15.74
CA PHE A 184 5.63 3.73 14.47
C PHE A 184 4.15 4.09 14.66
N THR A 185 3.74 5.20 14.07
CA THR A 185 2.34 5.63 13.97
C THR A 185 2.06 6.22 12.60
N HIS A 186 0.82 6.10 12.09
CA HIS A 186 0.42 6.68 10.80
C HIS A 186 0.26 8.22 10.85
N ILE A 187 0.15 8.79 12.05
CA ILE A 187 -0.09 10.21 12.29
C ILE A 187 1.12 10.78 13.03
N ILE A 188 1.63 11.93 12.61
CA ILE A 188 2.69 12.62 13.35
C ILE A 188 2.18 12.94 14.76
N GLN A 189 2.89 12.44 15.76
CA GLN A 189 2.57 12.69 17.17
C GLN A 189 3.05 14.07 17.58
N SER A 190 2.17 14.89 18.17
CA SER A 190 2.54 16.19 18.73
C SER A 190 2.96 16.12 20.20
N VAL A 191 2.68 15.00 20.86
CA VAL A 191 3.01 14.73 22.27
C VAL A 191 3.81 13.43 22.35
N GLN A 192 4.85 13.41 23.19
CA GLN A 192 5.64 12.20 23.42
C GLN A 192 4.86 11.26 24.35
N GLU A 193 4.48 10.09 23.84
CA GLU A 193 3.87 9.05 24.66
C GLU A 193 4.89 8.40 25.59
N GLU A 194 4.43 7.88 26.74
CA GLU A 194 5.26 7.07 27.63
C GLU A 194 5.82 5.85 26.88
N GLY A 195 7.15 5.74 26.87
CA GLY A 195 7.86 4.66 26.17
C GLY A 195 8.16 4.94 24.70
N HIS A 196 7.87 6.14 24.18
CA HIS A 196 8.34 6.56 22.85
C HIS A 196 9.86 6.76 22.87
N GLN A 197 10.57 5.96 22.08
CA GLN A 197 12.03 5.92 22.00
C GLN A 197 12.51 6.29 20.59
N LEU A 198 13.68 6.94 20.54
CA LEU A 198 14.35 7.21 19.28
C LEU A 198 14.94 5.92 18.68
N VAL A 199 14.53 5.59 17.46
CA VAL A 199 14.98 4.39 16.74
C VAL A 199 16.02 4.77 15.68
N THR A 200 17.25 4.29 15.84
CA THR A 200 18.40 4.61 14.95
C THR A 200 19.10 3.38 14.35
N HIS A 201 18.56 2.17 14.59
CA HIS A 201 19.12 0.91 14.11
C HIS A 201 18.29 0.31 12.96
N GLY A 202 18.81 -0.75 12.33
CA GLY A 202 18.11 -1.42 11.22
C GLY A 202 17.98 -0.49 10.01
N VAL A 203 16.79 -0.43 9.39
CA VAL A 203 16.59 0.46 8.23
C VAL A 203 16.77 1.95 8.56
N TYR A 204 16.60 2.32 9.84
CA TYR A 204 16.82 3.68 10.32
C TYR A 204 18.31 4.08 10.36
N SER A 205 19.26 3.14 10.35
CA SER A 205 20.68 3.53 10.26
C SER A 205 21.09 4.02 8.87
N TYR A 206 20.28 3.76 7.83
CA TYR A 206 20.56 4.16 6.45
C TYR A 206 19.86 5.46 6.06
N CYS A 207 18.63 5.67 6.55
CA CYS A 207 17.89 6.90 6.35
C CYS A 207 16.94 7.16 7.53
N ARG A 208 16.64 8.43 7.82
CA ARG A 208 15.83 8.81 8.97
C ARG A 208 14.34 8.49 8.81
N HIS A 209 13.86 8.46 7.56
CA HIS A 209 12.45 8.27 7.23
C HIS A 209 12.21 7.09 6.27
N PRO A 210 12.64 5.85 6.61
CA PRO A 210 12.60 4.72 5.68
C PRO A 210 11.16 4.35 5.26
N SER A 211 10.17 4.55 6.12
CA SER A 211 8.76 4.33 5.78
C SER A 211 8.26 5.29 4.69
N TYR A 212 8.75 6.53 4.68
CA TYR A 212 8.42 7.54 3.67
C TYR A 212 9.18 7.30 2.37
N VAL A 213 10.45 6.90 2.46
CA VAL A 213 11.23 6.47 1.30
C VAL A 213 10.53 5.30 0.60
N GLY A 214 10.12 4.28 1.36
CA GLY A 214 9.41 3.13 0.83
C GLY A 214 8.11 3.52 0.14
N TRP A 215 7.31 4.39 0.78
CA TRP A 215 6.06 4.87 0.19
C TRP A 215 6.28 5.70 -1.07
N PHE A 216 7.24 6.62 -1.06
CA PHE A 216 7.54 7.47 -2.21
C PHE A 216 7.88 6.65 -3.46
N TYR A 217 8.76 5.67 -3.35
CA TYR A 217 9.12 4.83 -4.49
C TYR A 217 8.00 3.85 -4.87
N TRP A 218 7.25 3.35 -3.89
CA TRP A 218 6.07 2.52 -4.15
C TRP A 218 5.03 3.30 -4.97
N SER A 219 4.72 4.55 -4.61
CA SER A 219 3.70 5.34 -5.30
C SER A 219 4.08 5.60 -6.75
N ILE A 220 5.36 5.92 -7.02
CA ILE A 220 5.89 6.06 -8.38
C ILE A 220 5.84 4.72 -9.12
N GLY A 221 6.22 3.62 -8.46
CA GLY A 221 6.16 2.27 -8.99
C GLY A 221 4.77 1.90 -9.50
N THR A 222 3.70 2.30 -8.80
CA THR A 222 2.33 2.04 -9.24
C THR A 222 2.00 2.66 -10.60
N GLN A 223 2.54 3.84 -10.90
CA GLN A 223 2.30 4.54 -12.16
C GLN A 223 3.19 4.02 -13.29
N LEU A 224 4.39 3.53 -12.97
CA LEU A 224 5.23 2.79 -13.91
C LEU A 224 4.60 1.45 -14.30
N ILE A 225 3.97 0.75 -13.36
CA ILE A 225 3.20 -0.48 -13.66
C ILE A 225 2.12 -0.18 -14.70
N LEU A 226 1.35 0.89 -14.50
CA LEU A 226 0.27 1.31 -15.42
C LEU A 226 0.77 1.94 -16.72
N VAL A 227 2.08 2.22 -16.83
CA VAL A 227 2.69 2.94 -17.95
C VAL A 227 1.94 4.26 -18.23
N ASN A 228 1.72 5.05 -17.17
CA ASN A 228 0.99 6.31 -17.21
C ASN A 228 1.96 7.50 -17.19
N PRO A 229 2.40 8.05 -18.35
CA PRO A 229 3.43 9.09 -18.40
C PRO A 229 3.07 10.37 -17.63
N ILE A 230 1.79 10.78 -17.64
CA ILE A 230 1.35 12.00 -16.96
C ILE A 230 1.32 11.75 -15.45
N CYS A 231 0.68 10.66 -15.00
CA CYS A 231 0.63 10.34 -13.57
C CYS A 231 1.99 9.94 -12.99
N ILE A 232 2.94 9.39 -13.74
CA ILE A 232 4.33 9.20 -13.25
C ILE A 232 4.89 10.54 -12.77
N THR A 233 4.83 11.57 -13.61
CA THR A 233 5.33 12.91 -13.26
C THR A 233 4.52 13.53 -12.12
N GLY A 234 3.19 13.42 -12.20
CA GLY A 234 2.29 13.93 -11.17
C GLY A 234 2.55 13.30 -9.79
N TYR A 235 2.70 11.97 -9.73
CA TYR A 235 2.95 11.24 -8.49
C TYR A 235 4.33 11.53 -7.91
N ILE A 236 5.37 11.69 -8.75
CA ILE A 236 6.70 12.11 -8.30
C ILE A 236 6.60 13.47 -7.59
N LEU A 237 6.04 14.47 -8.26
CA LEU A 237 5.97 15.83 -7.73
C LEU A 237 5.08 15.93 -6.49
N ALA A 238 3.89 15.33 -6.53
CA ALA A 238 2.94 15.36 -5.42
C ALA A 238 3.48 14.60 -4.20
N SER A 239 4.02 13.40 -4.38
CA SER A 239 4.58 12.62 -3.27
C SER A 239 5.82 13.30 -2.69
N TRP A 240 6.69 13.87 -3.54
CA TRP A 240 7.89 14.58 -3.08
C TRP A 240 7.52 15.78 -2.22
N GLN A 241 6.59 16.61 -2.70
CA GLN A 241 6.08 17.78 -2.00
C GLN A 241 5.44 17.39 -0.66
N PHE A 242 4.58 16.36 -0.67
CA PHE A 242 3.93 15.85 0.53
C PHE A 242 4.94 15.40 1.59
N PHE A 243 5.93 14.57 1.21
CA PHE A 243 6.92 14.09 2.17
C PHE A 243 7.89 15.17 2.63
N ARG A 244 8.20 16.16 1.79
CA ARG A 244 9.04 17.29 2.20
C ARG A 244 8.39 18.06 3.34
N ASP A 245 7.13 18.45 3.17
CA ASP A 245 6.41 19.23 4.16
C ASP A 245 6.14 18.40 5.43
N ARG A 246 5.82 17.11 5.26
CA ARG A 246 5.59 16.18 6.37
C ARG A 246 6.86 15.93 7.20
N ILE A 247 7.98 15.64 6.54
CA ILE A 247 9.27 15.41 7.20
C ILE A 247 9.71 16.66 7.97
N LEU A 248 9.53 17.86 7.41
CA LEU A 248 9.88 19.10 8.09
C LEU A 248 9.16 19.22 9.44
N ILE A 249 7.84 19.03 9.46
CA ILE A 249 7.02 19.13 10.68
C ILE A 249 7.41 18.03 11.68
N GLU A 250 7.56 16.80 11.21
CA GLU A 250 7.90 15.67 12.08
C GLU A 250 9.27 15.81 12.72
N GLU A 251 10.29 16.29 12.00
CA GLU A 251 11.62 16.49 12.57
C GLU A 251 11.66 17.60 13.62
N VAL A 252 10.83 18.65 13.49
CA VAL A 252 10.65 19.65 14.57
C VAL A 252 10.15 18.96 15.83
N THR A 253 9.16 18.08 15.70
CA THR A 253 8.59 17.36 16.85
C THR A 253 9.58 16.35 17.44
N LEU A 254 10.32 15.62 16.61
CA LEU A 254 11.35 14.69 17.07
C LEU A 254 12.51 15.38 17.81
N LEU A 255 12.89 16.60 17.38
CA LEU A 255 13.84 17.43 18.12
C LEU A 255 13.27 17.87 19.48
N ASN A 256 11.98 18.20 19.57
CA ASN A 256 11.35 18.51 20.85
C ASN A 256 11.31 17.31 21.80
N PHE A 257 11.16 16.09 21.26
CA PHE A 257 11.08 14.86 22.07
C PHE A 257 12.44 14.35 22.54
N PHE A 258 13.46 14.43 21.68
CA PHE A 258 14.75 13.75 21.90
C PHE A 258 15.95 14.68 21.92
N GLY A 259 15.77 15.98 21.63
CA GLY A 259 16.80 17.00 21.72
C GLY A 259 18.10 16.64 21.00
N GLU A 260 19.19 16.65 21.75
CA GLU A 260 20.55 16.41 21.25
C GLU A 260 20.71 15.04 20.59
N ASP A 261 20.01 14.00 21.05
CA ASP A 261 20.11 12.66 20.47
C ASP A 261 19.61 12.63 19.02
N TYR A 262 18.51 13.32 18.74
CA TYR A 262 17.99 13.44 17.37
C TYR A 262 18.88 14.33 16.51
N TYR A 263 19.40 15.43 17.08
CA TYR A 263 20.35 16.29 16.36
C TYR A 263 21.62 15.55 15.95
N GLN A 264 22.19 14.72 16.84
CA GLN A 264 23.35 13.89 16.51
C GLN A 264 23.02 12.82 15.47
N TYR A 265 21.79 12.30 15.47
CA TYR A 265 21.31 11.39 14.43
C TYR A 265 21.16 12.09 13.07
N GLN A 266 20.63 13.32 13.03
CA GLN A 266 20.53 14.14 11.81
C GLN A 266 21.89 14.40 11.14
N LYS A 267 22.96 14.55 11.92
CA LYS A 267 24.33 14.71 11.40
C LYS A 267 24.88 13.48 10.70
N LYS A 268 24.44 12.29 11.10
CA LYS A 268 25.02 11.01 10.66
C LYS A 268 24.23 10.36 9.54
N VAL A 269 22.91 10.51 9.56
CA VAL A 269 22.00 9.74 8.70
C VAL A 269 21.13 10.71 7.90
N PRO A 270 21.05 10.60 6.55
CA PRO A 270 20.23 11.48 5.72
C PRO A 270 18.73 11.17 5.86
N THR A 271 17.85 12.05 5.40
CA THR A 271 16.39 11.78 5.34
C THR A 271 16.05 10.54 4.51
N GLY A 272 16.80 10.32 3.41
CA GLY A 272 16.66 9.23 2.45
C GLY A 272 15.97 9.63 1.15
N LEU A 273 15.25 10.76 1.11
CA LEU A 273 14.60 11.26 -0.10
C LEU A 273 15.46 12.34 -0.79
N PRO A 274 15.55 12.33 -2.13
CA PRO A 274 16.40 13.27 -2.85
C PRO A 274 15.92 14.70 -2.63
N TYR A 275 16.84 15.62 -2.38
CA TYR A 275 16.58 17.05 -2.18
C TYR A 275 15.66 17.41 -0.99
N ILE A 276 15.36 16.48 -0.09
CA ILE A 276 14.61 16.76 1.15
C ILE A 276 15.59 16.76 2.33
N GLN A 277 15.84 17.93 2.91
CA GLN A 277 16.83 18.08 3.98
C GLN A 277 16.28 17.83 5.40
N GLY A 278 14.95 17.91 5.55
CA GLY A 278 14.28 17.91 6.85
C GLY A 278 14.45 19.24 7.58
N TYR A 279 14.24 19.24 8.90
CA TYR A 279 14.42 20.44 9.71
C TYR A 279 15.87 20.51 10.21
N LYS A 280 16.64 21.47 9.69
CA LYS A 280 18.01 21.70 10.11
C LYS A 280 18.07 22.85 11.09
N ILE A 281 18.72 22.61 12.23
CA ILE A 281 19.12 23.68 13.15
C ILE A 281 20.32 24.38 12.49
N GLU A 282 20.12 25.61 12.03
CA GLU A 282 21.24 26.46 11.62
C GLU A 282 22.12 26.78 12.85
N PRO A 283 23.45 26.70 12.71
CA PRO A 283 24.39 26.95 13.80
C PRO A 283 24.37 28.41 14.30
#